data_AF-A0AAD9IS77-F1
#
_entry.id   AF-A0AAD9IS77-F1
#
_cell.length_a   1.000
_cell.length_b   1.000
_cell.length_c   1.000
_cell.angle_alpha   90.00
_cell.angle_beta   90.00
_cell.angle_gamma   90.00
#
_symmetry.space_group_name_H-M   'P 1'
#
loop_
_entity.id
_entity.type
_entity.pdbx_description
1 polymer ?
#
loop_
_entity_poly.entity_id
_entity_poly.type
_entity_poly.pdbx_seq_one_letter_code
_entity_poly.pdbx_strand_id
1 'polypeptide(L)'
;MGITLCGVRHIPEGIFLKAAEVLASLVTKADLDEGRVYPSLGKIFQVSVLIAIKVATYVYEQKLASHYPEPVDKELFVRSHLYETEYESFIPDTYDWPESSL
;
A
#
# COMPACT_ATOMS: atom_id res chain seq x y z
N MET A 1 5.79 -4.41 0.11
CA MET A 1 4.60 -4.05 -0.69
C MET A 1 4.78 -2.76 -1.48
N GLY A 2 5.05 -1.59 -0.87
CA GLY A 2 5.20 -0.34 -1.64
C GLY A 2 6.23 -0.40 -2.78
N ILE A 3 7.36 -1.09 -2.57
CA ILE A 3 8.44 -1.29 -3.55
C ILE A 3 7.97 -2.11 -4.76
N THR A 4 7.22 -3.19 -4.55
CA THR A 4 6.75 -4.08 -5.61
C THR A 4 5.68 -3.40 -6.45
N LEU A 5 4.75 -2.68 -5.82
CA LEU A 5 3.68 -1.95 -6.51
C LEU A 5 4.21 -0.83 -7.42
N CYS A 6 5.27 -0.13 -6.99
CA CYS A 6 5.87 0.94 -7.79
C CYS A 6 6.91 0.43 -8.82
N GLY A 7 7.18 -0.89 -8.85
CA GLY A 7 8.16 -1.49 -9.75
C GLY A 7 9.59 -0.96 -9.52
N VAL A 8 10.00 -0.81 -8.27
CA VAL A 8 11.35 -0.28 -7.95
C VAL A 8 12.42 -1.34 -8.24
N ARG A 9 13.45 -0.94 -9.00
CA ARG A 9 14.56 -1.85 -9.37
C ARG A 9 15.70 -1.87 -8.36
N HIS A 10 15.99 -0.71 -7.75
CA HIS A 10 17.07 -0.54 -6.78
C HIS A 10 16.52 0.12 -5.53
N ILE A 11 16.82 -0.46 -4.37
CA ILE A 11 16.31 -0.01 -3.07
C ILE A 11 17.44 0.74 -2.35
N PRO A 12 17.52 2.08 -2.46
CA PRO A 12 18.48 2.86 -1.68
C PRO A 12 18.10 2.88 -0.19
N GLU A 13 19.07 3.14 0.67
CA GLU A 13 18.88 3.22 2.13
C GLU A 13 17.82 4.26 2.54
N GLY A 14 17.65 5.32 1.75
CA GLY A 14 16.63 6.34 1.98
C GLY A 14 15.20 5.78 2.03
N ILE A 15 14.91 4.69 1.32
CA ILE A 15 13.60 4.01 1.40
C ILE A 15 13.39 3.38 2.78
N PHE A 16 14.43 2.72 3.31
CA PHE A 16 14.38 2.10 4.63
C PHE A 16 14.28 3.14 5.73
N LEU A 17 15.07 4.21 5.64
CA LEU A 17 14.99 5.34 6.55
C LEU A 17 13.57 5.92 6.55
N LYS A 18 12.99 6.12 5.37
CA LYS A 18 11.64 6.67 5.26
C LYS A 18 10.58 5.74 5.87
N ALA A 19 10.71 4.43 5.66
CA ALA A 19 9.83 3.46 6.27
C ALA A 19 9.92 3.46 7.80
N ALA A 20 11.13 3.59 8.35
CA ALA A 20 11.37 3.66 9.79
C ALA A 20 10.78 4.94 10.42
N GLU A 21 10.95 6.09 9.77
CA GLU A 21 10.32 7.36 10.20
C GLU A 21 8.80 7.25 10.26
N VAL A 22 8.20 6.66 9.22
CA VAL A 22 6.74 6.47 9.17
C VAL A 22 6.29 5.52 10.27
N LEU A 23 6.99 4.41 10.48
CA LEU A 23 6.68 3.47 11.55
C LEU A 23 6.76 4.14 12.93
N ALA A 24 7.80 4.94 13.19
CA ALA A 24 7.95 5.67 14.44
C ALA A 24 6.82 6.70 14.64
N SER A 25 6.36 7.35 13.57
CA SER A 25 5.25 8.30 13.62
C SER A 25 3.88 7.67 13.95
N LEU A 26 3.75 6.35 13.75
CA LEU A 26 2.53 5.59 14.00
C LEU A 26 2.44 5.04 15.43
N VAL A 27 3.51 5.18 16.23
CA VAL A 27 3.51 4.84 17.65
C VAL A 27 2.67 5.87 18.40
N THR A 28 1.64 5.42 19.11
CA THR A 28 0.79 6.33 19.89
C THR A 28 1.41 6.64 21.25
N LYS A 29 1.00 7.74 21.88
CA LYS A 29 1.43 8.04 23.25
C LYS A 29 1.07 6.93 24.23
N ALA A 30 -0.09 6.31 24.06
CA ALA A 30 -0.50 5.16 24.88
C ALA A 30 0.46 3.97 24.74
N ASP A 31 0.96 3.70 23.53
CA ASP A 31 1.97 2.65 23.33
C ASP A 31 3.26 3.00 24.10
N LEU A 32 3.70 4.26 24.06
CA LEU A 32 4.88 4.74 24.79
C LEU A 32 4.69 4.73 26.31
N ASP A 33 3.51 5.10 26.80
CA ASP A 33 3.17 5.11 28.22
C ASP A 33 3.16 3.69 28.80
N GLU A 34 2.82 2.67 27.99
CA GLU A 34 2.97 1.26 28.31
C GLU A 34 4.41 0.73 28.17
N GLY A 35 5.37 1.58 27.77
CA GLY A 35 6.76 1.20 27.53
C GLY A 35 7.01 0.48 26.21
N ARG A 36 6.05 0.51 25.27
CA ARG A 36 6.18 -0.10 23.94
C ARG A 36 6.85 0.86 22.98
N VAL A 37 7.93 0.41 22.34
CA VAL A 37 8.65 1.18 21.31
C VAL A 37 8.05 0.97 19.91
N TYR A 38 7.15 0.00 19.76
CA TYR A 38 6.50 -0.36 18.51
C TYR A 38 4.98 -0.31 18.63
N PRO A 39 4.25 -0.03 17.54
CA PRO A 39 2.79 -0.13 17.53
C PRO A 39 2.33 -1.56 17.85
N SER A 40 1.13 -1.68 18.40
CA SER A 40 0.51 -2.98 18.66
C SER A 40 0.43 -3.87 17.40
N LEU A 41 0.73 -5.17 17.57
CA LEU A 41 0.69 -6.18 16.50
C LEU A 41 -0.68 -6.28 15.82
N GLY A 42 -1.78 -6.03 16.54
CA GLY A 42 -3.12 -6.03 15.94
C GLY A 42 -3.31 -4.97 14.85
N LYS A 43 -2.48 -3.94 14.81
CA LYS A 43 -2.51 -2.86 13.82
C LYS A 43 -1.47 -3.04 12.71
N ILE A 44 -0.73 -4.15 12.69
CA ILE A 44 0.39 -4.36 11.76
C ILE A 44 -0.03 -4.20 10.29
N PHE A 45 -1.24 -4.65 9.94
CA PHE A 45 -1.76 -4.53 8.58
C PHE A 45 -1.94 -3.07 8.17
N GLN A 46 -2.62 -2.28 9.02
CA GLN A 46 -2.83 -0.85 8.80
C GLN A 46 -1.51 -0.08 8.73
N VAL A 47 -0.57 -0.40 9.64
CA VAL A 47 0.78 0.19 9.65
C VAL A 47 1.51 -0.12 8.35
N SER A 48 1.44 -1.36 7.86
CA SER A 48 2.10 -1.78 6.61
C SER A 48 1.53 -1.06 5.39
N VAL A 49 0.21 -0.87 5.34
CA VAL A 49 -0.46 -0.11 4.28
C VAL A 49 0.02 1.34 4.26
N LEU A 50 0.03 2.00 5.42
CA LEU A 50 0.48 3.39 5.55
C LEU A 50 1.96 3.56 5.16
N ILE A 51 2.83 2.64 5.58
CA ILE A 51 4.23 2.61 5.16
C ILE A 51 4.32 2.45 3.63
N ALA A 52 3.54 1.54 3.04
CA ALA A 52 3.55 1.32 1.59
C ALA A 52 3.13 2.58 0.81
N ILE A 53 2.11 3.32 1.28
CA ILE A 53 1.66 4.58 0.66
C ILE A 53 2.76 5.65 0.73
N LYS A 54 3.38 5.82 1.91
CA LYS A 54 4.44 6.82 2.10
C LYS A 54 5.71 6.48 1.32
N VAL A 55 6.09 5.20 1.29
CA VAL A 55 7.21 4.72 0.47
C VAL A 55 6.90 4.89 -1.03
N ALA A 56 5.68 4.57 -1.48
CA ALA A 56 5.29 4.79 -2.87
C ALA A 56 5.43 6.26 -3.26
N THR A 57 4.93 7.17 -2.42
CA THR A 57 5.06 8.62 -2.63
C THR A 57 6.52 9.05 -2.75
N TYR A 58 7.37 8.62 -1.82
CA TYR A 58 8.80 8.92 -1.83
C TYR A 58 9.50 8.37 -3.09
N VAL A 59 9.15 7.16 -3.53
CA VAL A 59 9.74 6.52 -4.71
C VAL A 59 9.38 7.27 -6.01
N TYR A 60 8.14 7.76 -6.13
CA TYR A 60 7.73 8.59 -7.28
C TYR A 60 8.44 9.95 -7.27
N GLU A 61 8.56 10.60 -6.11
CA GLU A 61 9.30 11.86 -5.95
C GLU A 61 10.78 11.71 -6.35
N GLN A 62 11.41 10.60 -5.97
CA GLN A 62 12.80 10.28 -6.31
C GLN A 62 12.98 9.72 -7.73
N LYS A 63 11.90 9.59 -8.52
CA LYS A 63 11.90 9.01 -9.88
C LYS A 63 12.49 7.59 -9.97
N LEU A 64 12.32 6.81 -8.89
CA LEU A 64 12.78 5.43 -8.79
C LEU A 64 11.69 4.42 -9.19
N ALA A 65 10.45 4.88 -9.36
CA ALA A 65 9.34 4.06 -9.83
C ALA A 65 9.51 3.68 -11.30
N SER A 66 9.21 2.42 -11.63
CA SER A 66 9.09 1.96 -13.02
C SER A 66 7.64 1.81 -13.46
N HIS A 67 6.68 1.81 -12.53
CA HIS A 67 5.26 1.72 -12.83
C HIS A 67 4.72 3.08 -13.31
N TYR A 68 4.18 3.12 -14.53
CA TYR A 68 3.59 4.32 -15.12
C TYR A 68 2.28 3.97 -15.84
N PRO A 69 1.27 4.87 -15.84
CA PRO A 69 1.29 6.23 -15.27
C PRO A 69 1.30 6.27 -13.72
N GLU A 70 1.73 7.39 -13.14
CA GLU A 70 1.68 7.60 -11.70
C GLU A 70 0.22 7.61 -11.22
N PRO A 71 -0.17 6.78 -10.24
CA PRO A 71 -1.51 6.79 -9.69
C PRO A 71 -1.85 8.15 -9.07
N VAL A 72 -3.01 8.69 -9.46
CA VAL A 72 -3.56 9.94 -8.90
C VAL A 72 -3.80 9.77 -7.41
N ASP A 73 -4.43 8.66 -7.02
CA ASP A 73 -4.63 8.28 -5.62
C ASP A 73 -3.75 7.06 -5.27
N LYS A 74 -2.67 7.33 -4.55
CA LYS A 74 -1.72 6.31 -4.10
C LYS A 74 -2.29 5.43 -3.00
N GLU A 75 -3.24 5.94 -2.21
CA GLU A 75 -3.88 5.16 -1.16
C GLU A 75 -4.83 4.13 -1.75
N LEU A 76 -5.72 4.54 -2.66
CA LEU A 76 -6.60 3.61 -3.36
C LEU A 76 -5.80 2.59 -4.17
N PHE A 77 -4.73 3.01 -4.84
CA PHE A 77 -3.85 2.11 -5.58
C PHE A 77 -3.21 1.05 -4.67
N VAL A 78 -2.70 1.43 -3.50
CA VAL A 78 -2.13 0.44 -2.57
C VAL A 78 -3.22 -0.49 -2.05
N ARG A 79 -4.39 0.04 -1.69
CA ARG A 79 -5.51 -0.74 -1.13
C ARG A 79 -6.07 -1.75 -2.12
N SER A 80 -6.20 -1.39 -3.40
CA SER A 80 -6.71 -2.29 -4.44
C SER A 80 -5.79 -3.46 -4.77
N HIS A 81 -4.52 -3.39 -4.35
CA HIS A 81 -3.54 -4.46 -4.53
C HIS A 81 -3.27 -5.23 -3.23
N LEU A 82 -4.03 -4.95 -2.17
CA LEU A 82 -3.97 -5.75 -0.96
C LEU A 82 -4.59 -7.11 -1.22
N TYR A 83 -4.02 -8.11 -0.56
CA TYR A 83 -4.61 -9.44 -0.58
C TYR A 83 -5.92 -9.42 0.22
N GLU A 84 -7.00 -9.82 -0.42
CA GLU A 84 -8.30 -10.02 0.20
C GLU A 84 -8.42 -11.48 0.65
N THR A 85 -8.85 -11.69 1.89
CA THR A 85 -9.03 -13.03 2.46
C THR A 85 -10.40 -13.63 2.15
N GLU A 86 -11.30 -12.84 1.56
CA GLU A 86 -12.63 -13.28 1.19
C GLU A 86 -12.57 -14.12 -0.09
N TYR A 87 -13.45 -15.11 -0.20
CA TYR A 87 -13.50 -15.96 -1.38
C TYR A 87 -14.08 -15.19 -2.57
N GLU A 88 -13.40 -15.28 -3.70
CA GLU A 88 -13.94 -14.80 -4.97
C GLU A 88 -15.12 -15.65 -5.44
N SER A 89 -16.03 -15.03 -6.21
CA SER A 89 -17.11 -15.76 -6.87
C SER A 89 -16.53 -16.63 -8.00
N PHE A 90 -16.92 -17.89 -8.03
CA PHE A 90 -16.57 -18.82 -9.12
C PHE A 90 -17.64 -18.86 -10.23
N ILE A 91 -18.73 -18.11 -10.07
CA ILE A 91 -19.83 -18.04 -11.04
C ILE A 91 -19.43 -17.05 -12.14
N PRO A 92 -19.58 -17.39 -13.44
CA PRO A 92 -19.26 -16.47 -14.53
C PRO A 92 -20.13 -15.21 -14.48
N ASP A 93 -19.51 -14.06 -14.72
CA ASP A 93 -20.22 -12.80 -14.92
C ASP A 93 -21.01 -12.86 -16.24
N THR A 94 -22.33 -12.83 -16.14
CA THR A 94 -23.24 -12.75 -17.29
C THR A 94 -23.80 -11.33 -17.39
N TYR A 95 -23.83 -10.77 -18.60
CA TYR A 95 -24.40 -9.46 -18.88
C TYR A 95 -25.24 -9.52 -20.15
N ASP A 96 -26.36 -8.81 -20.17
CA ASP A 96 -27.26 -8.76 -21.33
C ASP A 96 -26.71 -7.82 -22.40
N TRP A 97 -26.76 -8.27 -23.66
CA TRP A 97 -26.36 -7.45 -24.81
C TRP A 97 -27.56 -6.68 -25.36
N PRO A 98 -27.41 -5.39 -25.76
CA PRO A 98 -28.52 -4.62 -26.31
C PRO A 98 -29.00 -5.17 -27.67
N GLU A 99 -30.31 -5.42 -27.78
CA GLU A 99 -30.97 -6.03 -28.95
C GLU A 99 -30.81 -5.23 -30.27
N SER A 100 -30.46 -3.94 -30.19
CA SER A 100 -30.25 -3.06 -31.35
C SER A 100 -28.97 -3.33 -32.15
N SER A 101 -28.29 -4.45 -31.88
CA SER A 101 -27.01 -4.84 -32.48
C SER A 101 -27.13 -5.98 -33.50
N LEU A 102 -28.37 -6.40 -33.82
CA LEU A 102 -28.73 -7.38 -34.85
C LEU A 102 -29.36 -6.68 -36.06
#